data_AF-A0A170WRZ6-F1
#
_entry.id   AF-A0A170WRZ6-F1
#
_cell.length_a   1.000
_cell.length_b   1.000
_cell.length_c   1.000
_cell.angle_alpha   90.00
_cell.angle_beta   90.00
_cell.angle_gamma   90.00
#
_symmetry.space_group_name_H-M   'P 1'
#
loop_
_entity.id
_entity.type
_entity.pdbx_description
1 polymer ?
#
loop_
_entity_poly.entity_id
_entity_poly.type
_entity_poly.pdbx_seq_one_letter_code
_entity_poly.pdbx_strand_id
1 'polypeptide(L)' 'RRMTEEQAKKTFERALKLEQDFGEFFTAVVQGDTPEEIYQKVKDVINEQSGPNDLGSI' A
#
# COMPACT_ATOMS: atom_id res chain seq x y z
N ARG A 1 -9.00 14.72 -8.67
CA ARG A 1 -8.93 15.96 -7.85
C ARG A 1 -7.61 16.64 -8.18
N ARG A 2 -7.56 17.97 -8.40
CA ARG A 2 -6.27 18.69 -8.53
C ARG A 2 -5.79 19.09 -7.13
N MET A 3 -4.64 18.56 -6.73
CA MET A 3 -3.93 18.92 -5.50
C MET A 3 -2.87 19.97 -5.85
N THR A 4 -2.64 20.96 -4.99
CA THR A 4 -1.52 21.88 -5.19
C THR A 4 -0.19 21.19 -4.86
N GLU A 5 0.93 21.69 -5.39
CA GLU A 5 2.25 21.15 -5.09
C GLU A 5 2.55 21.16 -3.58
N GLU A 6 2.18 22.25 -2.89
CA GLU A 6 2.34 22.35 -1.44
C GLU A 6 1.51 21.30 -0.69
N GLN A 7 0.26 21.07 -1.11
CA GLN A 7 -0.58 20.02 -0.54
C GLN A 7 0.00 18.62 -0.81
N ALA A 8 0.58 18.40 -2.00
CA ALA A 8 1.22 17.14 -2.38
C ALA A 8 2.42 16.86 -1.48
N LYS A 9 3.33 17.84 -1.36
CA LYS A 9 4.51 17.77 -0.52
C LYS A 9 4.14 17.50 0.94
N LYS A 10 3.17 18.24 1.48
CA LYS A 10 2.70 18.06 2.87
C LYS A 10 2.10 16.68 3.12
N THR A 11 1.39 16.14 2.14
CA THR A 11 0.82 14.79 2.23
C THR A 11 1.90 13.72 2.18
N PHE A 12 2.88 13.89 1.29
CA PHE A 12 4.03 12.99 1.17
C PHE A 12 4.88 12.95 2.45
N GLU A 13 5.24 14.11 3.01
CA GLU A 13 6.01 14.20 4.26
C GLU A 13 5.28 13.53 5.44
N ARG A 14 3.96 13.68 5.52
CA ARG A 14 3.14 12.97 6.53
C ARG A 14 3.15 11.46 6.33
N ALA A 15 3.10 10.99 5.09
CA ALA A 15 3.18 9.56 4.78
C ALA A 15 4.55 8.98 5.18
N LEU A 16 5.64 9.67 4.86
CA LEU A 16 6.99 9.27 5.30
C LEU A 16 7.13 9.22 6.82
N LYS A 17 6.55 10.21 7.53
CA LYS A 17 6.58 10.23 8.99
C LYS A 17 5.80 9.06 9.60
N LEU A 18 4.64 8.74 9.02
CA LEU A 18 3.83 7.59 9.43
C LEU A 18 4.58 6.27 9.21
N GLU A 19 5.24 6.11 8.06
CA GLU A 19 6.06 4.93 7.76
C GLU A 19 7.26 4.82 8.72
N GLN A 20 7.92 5.93 9.03
CA GLN A 20 9.01 5.96 10.01
C GLN A 20 8.54 5.51 11.41
N ASP A 21 7.39 5.98 11.86
CA ASP A 21 6.92 5.78 13.23
C ASP A 21 6.20 4.44 13.44
N PHE A 22 5.57 3.90 12.40
CA PHE A 22 4.69 2.73 12.51
C PHE A 22 4.98 1.62 11.49
N GLY A 23 6.05 1.74 10.70
CA GLY A 23 6.37 0.79 9.64
C GLY A 23 6.53 -0.65 10.11
N GLU A 24 6.98 -0.87 11.35
CA GLU A 24 7.08 -2.20 11.95
C GLU A 24 5.73 -2.91 12.14
N PHE A 25 4.62 -2.16 12.18
CA PHE A 25 3.26 -2.70 12.31
C PHE A 25 2.59 -2.95 10.96
N PHE A 26 3.19 -2.51 9.86
CA PHE A 26 2.62 -2.70 8.54
C PHE A 26 2.90 -4.12 8.04
N THR A 27 1.87 -4.77 7.50
CA THR A 27 2.03 -6.07 6.85
C THR A 27 2.73 -5.96 5.50
N ALA A 28 2.58 -4.82 4.81
CA ALA A 28 3.29 -4.48 3.59
C ALA A 28 3.26 -2.96 3.32
N VAL A 29 4.18 -2.49 2.47
CA VAL A 29 4.17 -1.14 1.87
C VAL A 29 4.05 -1.28 0.36
N VAL A 30 3.11 -0.56 -0.25
CA VAL A 30 2.86 -0.59 -1.70
C VAL A 30 3.16 0.76 -2.33
N GLN A 31 3.77 0.74 -3.52
CA GLN A 31 4.08 1.93 -4.32
C GLN A 31 3.69 1.68 -5.77
N GLY A 32 3.33 2.72 -6.52
CA GLY A 32 2.97 2.64 -7.93
C GLY A 32 2.81 4.03 -8.54
N ASP A 33 2.89 4.10 -9.87
CA ASP A 33 2.83 5.36 -10.61
C ASP A 33 1.38 5.77 -10.90
N THR A 34 0.47 4.79 -10.89
CA THR A 34 -0.96 4.99 -11.10
C THR A 34 -1.80 4.40 -9.96
N PRO A 35 -3.00 4.96 -9.69
CA PRO A 35 -3.93 4.38 -8.72
C PRO A 35 -4.29 2.92 -9.01
N GLU A 36 -4.38 2.54 -10.29
CA GLU A 36 -4.73 1.20 -10.74
C GLU A 36 -3.64 0.18 -10.37
N GLU A 37 -2.37 0.53 -10.53
CA GLU A 37 -1.24 -0.29 -10.08
C GLU A 37 -1.23 -0.48 -8.56
N ILE A 38 -1.46 0.59 -7.80
CA ILE A 38 -1.53 0.53 -6.34
C ILE A 38 -2.67 -0.40 -5.92
N TYR A 39 -3.85 -0.25 -6.53
CA TYR A 39 -5.01 -1.10 -6.26
C TYR A 39 -4.73 -2.57 -6.55
N GLN A 40 -4.06 -2.88 -7.66
CA GLN A 40 -3.68 -4.25 -7.99
C GLN A 40 -2.71 -4.83 -6.94
N LYS A 41 -1.64 -4.10 -6.59
CA LYS A 41 -0.64 -4.54 -5.59
C LYS A 41 -1.25 -4.77 -4.21
N VAL A 42 -2.23 -3.95 -3.80
CA VAL A 42 -2.95 -4.17 -2.52
C VAL A 42 -3.70 -5.50 -2.52
N LYS A 43 -4.38 -5.84 -3.63
CA LYS A 43 -5.09 -7.14 -3.74
C LYS A 43 -4.11 -8.30 -3.68
N ASP A 44 -2.94 -8.17 -4.32
CA ASP A 44 -1.93 -9.21 -4.34
C ASP A 44 -1.37 -9.46 -2.93
N VAL A 45 -1.03 -8.39 -2.20
CA VAL A 45 -0.62 -8.48 -0.78
C VAL A 45 -1.69 -9.18 0.07
N ILE A 46 -2.96 -8.82 -0.11
CA ILE A 46 -4.05 -9.47 0.64
C ILE A 46 -4.09 -10.96 0.33
N ASN A 47 -4.01 -11.35 -0.94
CA ASN A 47 -4.05 -12.75 -1.35
C ASN A 47 -2.88 -13.56 -0.77
N GLU A 48 -1.66 -13.01 -0.83
CA GLU A 48 -0.46 -13.63 -0.26
C GLU A 48 -0.53 -13.80 1.26
N GLN A 49 -1.12 -12.83 1.95
CA GLN A 49 -1.23 -12.82 3.42
C GLN A 49 -2.48 -13.56 3.94
N SER A 50 -3.39 -14.00 3.07
CA SER A 50 -4.64 -14.70 3.46
C SER A 50 -4.44 -16.17 3.82
N GLY A 51 -3.20 -16.68 3.79
CA GLY A 51 -2.88 -18.09 4.01
C GLY A 51 -3.06 -18.94 2.75
N PRO A 52 -2.70 -20.24 2.79
CA PRO A 52 -2.83 -21.09 1.61
C PRO A 52 -4.29 -21.18 1.18
N ASN A 53 -4.59 -20.75 -0.04
CA ASN A 53 -5.82 -21.11 -0.72
C ASN A 53 -5.78 -22.62 -0.93
N ASP A 54 -6.40 -23.37 -0.03
CA ASP A 54 -6.50 -24.83 -0.04
C ASP A 54 -7.42 -25.27 -1.19
N LEU A 55 -6.95 -25.07 -2.42
CA LEU A 55 -7.53 -25.57 -3.67
C LEU A 55 -6.76 -26.78 -4.21
N GLY A 56 -5.81 -27.30 -3.41
CA GLY A 56 -5.01 -28.49 -3.73
C GLY A 56 -5.59 -29.82 -3.24
N SER A 57 -6.85 -29.83 -2.79
CA SER A 57 -7.54 -31.01 -2.25
C SER A 57 -8.84 -31.31 -3.01
N ILE A 58 -8.77 -31.45 -4.34
CA ILE A 58 -9.78 -32.15 -5.14
C ILE A 58 -9.08 -33.02 -6.18
#